data_AF-A0A942R098-F1
#
_entry.id   AF-A0A942R098-F1
#
_cell.length_a   1.000
_cell.length_b   1.000
_cell.length_c   1.000
_cell.angle_alpha   90.00
_cell.angle_beta   90.00
_cell.angle_gamma   90.00
#
_symmetry.space_group_name_H-M   'P 1'
#
loop_
_entity.id
_entity.type
_entity.pdbx_description
1 polymer ?
#
loop_
_entity_poly.entity_id
_entity_poly.type
_entity_poly.pdbx_seq_one_letter_code
_entity_poly.pdbx_strand_id
1 'polypeptide(L)'
;DWLAGHEASEHQAGPRFEQAEAALSAQAGPWTLYGKLDRIDRQSSPQGPIPFVIDYKTESRSTTGERVKEALEDTQLAFYAALLPDENLRAAYLSITDKRGDSTKDRPTQLIEQPDVLWARDQLRQGLVHDMARIADGQPLPALGEGRVCDFCAARGLCRKDFWRAG
;
A
#
# COMPACT_ATOMS: atom_id res chain seq x y z
N ASP A 1 -7.20 4.58 -23.54
CA ASP A 1 -7.05 5.52 -22.43
C ASP A 1 -7.51 4.83 -21.16
N TRP A 2 -6.64 4.65 -20.16
CA TRP A 2 -7.00 3.97 -18.90
C TRP A 2 -8.07 4.75 -18.14
N LEU A 3 -7.99 6.08 -18.12
CA LEU A 3 -8.89 6.91 -17.32
C LEU A 3 -10.33 6.81 -17.83
N ALA A 4 -10.52 6.87 -19.15
CA ALA A 4 -11.83 6.68 -19.77
C ALA A 4 -12.44 5.31 -19.43
N GLY A 5 -11.62 4.25 -19.38
CA GLY A 5 -12.08 2.91 -18.98
C GLY A 5 -12.35 2.80 -17.48
N HIS A 6 -11.60 3.51 -16.64
CA HIS A 6 -11.77 3.54 -15.19
C HIS A 6 -13.04 4.29 -14.78
N GLU A 7 -13.33 5.43 -15.41
CA GLU A 7 -14.54 6.21 -15.13
C GLU A 7 -15.80 5.61 -15.78
N ALA A 8 -15.65 4.71 -16.74
CA ALA A 8 -16.74 4.00 -17.40
C ALA A 8 -17.05 2.68 -16.68
N SER A 9 -18.32 2.38 -16.46
CA SER A 9 -18.74 1.01 -16.20
C SER A 9 -20.08 0.74 -16.90
N GLU A 10 -20.27 -0.50 -17.38
CA GLU A 10 -21.43 -0.88 -18.20
C GLU A 10 -22.77 -0.77 -17.45
N HIS A 11 -22.75 -0.88 -16.12
CA HIS A 11 -23.96 -1.01 -15.29
C HIS A 11 -24.07 0.04 -14.18
N GLN A 12 -23.02 0.84 -13.94
CA GLN A 12 -22.96 1.91 -12.93
C GLN A 12 -21.88 2.94 -13.28
N ALA A 13 -21.91 4.14 -12.70
CA ALA A 13 -20.81 5.09 -12.86
C ALA A 13 -19.52 4.52 -12.25
N GLY A 14 -18.41 4.56 -13.00
CA GLY A 14 -17.10 4.18 -12.49
C GLY A 14 -16.58 5.17 -11.43
N PRO A 15 -15.50 4.82 -10.72
CA PRO A 15 -14.84 5.75 -9.81
C PRO A 15 -14.41 7.04 -10.53
N ARG A 16 -14.56 8.18 -9.85
CA ARG A 16 -14.14 9.49 -10.35
C ARG A 16 -13.12 10.13 -9.43
N PHE A 17 -12.22 10.91 -10.01
CA PHE A 17 -11.25 11.68 -9.25
C PHE A 17 -11.90 12.52 -8.15
N GLU A 18 -11.39 12.39 -6.92
CA GLU A 18 -11.75 13.27 -5.80
C GLU A 18 -10.56 14.12 -5.37
N GLN A 19 -9.42 13.49 -5.07
CA GLN A 19 -8.27 14.18 -4.51
C GLN A 19 -6.96 13.50 -4.93
N ALA A 20 -5.91 14.29 -5.11
CA ALA A 20 -4.54 13.82 -5.22
C ALA A 20 -3.71 14.37 -4.06
N GLU A 21 -2.60 13.71 -3.77
CA GLU A 21 -1.62 14.20 -2.80
C GLU A 21 -2.23 14.49 -1.41
N ALA A 22 -3.20 13.67 -1.00
CA ALA A 22 -3.99 13.87 0.20
C ALA A 22 -3.16 13.58 1.46
N ALA A 23 -2.79 14.62 2.20
CA ALA A 23 -2.17 14.49 3.52
C ALA A 23 -3.26 14.17 4.56
N LEU A 24 -3.20 12.96 5.12
CA LEU A 24 -4.19 12.44 6.06
C LEU A 24 -3.53 11.97 7.35
N SER A 25 -4.33 11.91 8.40
CA SER A 25 -3.95 11.32 9.68
C SER A 25 -5.11 10.54 10.28
N ALA A 26 -4.81 9.44 10.96
CA ALA A 26 -5.80 8.63 11.65
C ALA A 26 -5.26 8.07 12.96
N GLN A 27 -6.13 7.78 13.91
CA GLN A 27 -5.75 7.13 15.17
C GLN A 27 -5.62 5.62 14.98
N ALA A 28 -4.60 5.04 15.60
CA ALA A 28 -4.37 3.60 15.74
C ALA A 28 -3.99 3.31 17.20
N GLY A 29 -5.01 3.02 18.03
CA GLY A 29 -4.84 2.93 19.47
C GLY A 29 -4.35 4.28 20.05
N PRO A 30 -3.27 4.31 20.84
CA PRO A 30 -2.71 5.55 21.37
C PRO A 30 -1.83 6.31 20.36
N TRP A 31 -1.63 5.77 19.16
CA TRP A 31 -0.72 6.32 18.16
C TRP A 31 -1.48 7.06 17.06
N THR A 32 -0.86 8.08 16.49
CA THR A 32 -1.37 8.76 15.29
C THR A 32 -0.56 8.34 14.06
N LEU A 33 -1.26 7.81 13.06
CA LEU A 33 -0.72 7.55 11.73
C LEU A 33 -0.75 8.83 10.92
N TYR A 34 0.31 9.07 10.15
CA TYR A 34 0.39 10.16 9.18
C TYR A 34 0.81 9.59 7.85
N GLY A 35 0.17 10.04 6.77
CA GLY A 35 0.58 9.66 5.43
C GLY A 35 0.05 10.61 4.37
N LYS A 36 0.65 10.52 3.18
CA LYS A 36 0.23 11.23 1.99
C LYS A 36 -0.16 10.20 0.94
N LEU A 37 -1.43 10.18 0.54
CA LEU A 37 -1.93 9.30 -0.49
C LEU A 37 -1.72 9.97 -1.85
N ASP A 38 -1.28 9.18 -2.84
CA ASP A 38 -1.08 9.66 -4.21
C ASP A 38 -2.39 10.14 -4.84
N ARG A 39 -3.43 9.31 -4.77
CA ARG A 39 -4.75 9.60 -5.36
C ARG A 39 -5.87 8.87 -4.62
N ILE A 40 -7.00 9.57 -4.49
CA ILE A 40 -8.27 9.05 -4.00
C ILE A 40 -9.33 9.38 -5.06
N ASP A 41 -9.99 8.34 -5.54
CA ASP A 41 -11.20 8.43 -6.34
C ASP A 41 -12.42 8.05 -5.49
N ARG A 42 -13.62 8.40 -5.96
CA ARG A 42 -14.88 7.96 -5.37
C ARG A 42 -15.78 7.30 -6.39
N GLN A 43 -16.31 6.15 -6.00
CA GLN A 43 -17.33 5.43 -6.76
C GLN A 43 -18.66 5.52 -6.03
N SER A 44 -19.73 5.88 -6.73
CA SER A 44 -21.08 5.83 -6.17
C SER A 44 -21.57 4.37 -6.12
N SER A 45 -22.18 3.97 -4.99
CA SER A 45 -22.91 2.71 -4.87
C SER A 45 -24.25 2.94 -4.16
N PRO A 46 -25.24 2.02 -4.29
CA PRO A 46 -26.50 2.11 -3.55
C PRO A 46 -26.33 2.13 -2.02
N GLN A 47 -25.23 1.56 -1.50
CA GLN A 47 -24.92 1.50 -0.08
C GLN A 47 -24.14 2.73 0.42
N GLY A 48 -23.77 3.64 -0.48
CA GLY A 48 -22.95 4.83 -0.18
C GLY A 48 -21.74 4.96 -1.10
N PRO A 49 -20.98 6.06 -1.01
CA PRO A 49 -19.74 6.21 -1.76
C PRO A 49 -18.69 5.19 -1.29
N ILE A 50 -17.91 4.68 -2.24
CA ILE A 50 -16.77 3.79 -2.00
C ILE A 50 -15.51 4.55 -2.40
N PRO A 51 -14.64 4.94 -1.44
CA PRO A 51 -13.34 5.48 -1.76
C PRO A 51 -12.48 4.44 -2.47
N PHE A 52 -11.70 4.90 -3.43
CA PHE A 52 -10.76 4.08 -4.17
C PHE A 52 -9.38 4.75 -4.13
N VAL A 53 -8.51 4.21 -3.29
CA VAL A 53 -7.12 4.63 -3.16
C VAL A 53 -6.28 4.09 -4.30
N ILE A 54 -5.46 4.95 -4.92
CA ILE A 54 -4.57 4.59 -6.01
C ILE A 54 -3.16 5.10 -5.68
N ASP A 55 -2.17 4.21 -5.79
CA ASP A 55 -0.74 4.51 -5.67
C ASP A 55 -0.01 4.26 -7.00
N TYR A 56 0.83 5.19 -7.44
CA TYR A 56 1.48 5.10 -8.74
C TYR A 56 2.80 4.33 -8.67
N LYS A 57 2.94 3.29 -9.51
CA LYS A 57 4.14 2.45 -9.57
C LYS A 57 4.85 2.55 -10.92
N THR A 58 6.14 2.91 -10.89
CA THR A 58 7.00 3.03 -12.09
C THR A 58 7.91 1.81 -12.30
N GLU A 59 7.96 0.89 -11.34
CA GLU A 59 8.67 -0.38 -11.50
C GLU A 59 8.00 -1.30 -12.55
N SER A 60 8.60 -2.48 -12.78
CA SER A 60 8.05 -3.46 -13.70
C SER A 60 6.65 -3.91 -13.27
N ARG A 61 5.74 -4.12 -14.24
CA ARG A 61 4.39 -4.65 -13.98
C ARG A 61 4.39 -5.96 -13.19
N SER A 62 5.35 -6.85 -13.45
CA SER A 62 5.50 -8.08 -12.67
C SER A 62 5.78 -7.77 -11.21
N THR A 63 6.68 -6.83 -10.93
CA THR A 63 6.97 -6.38 -9.56
C THR A 63 5.73 -5.79 -8.90
N THR A 64 4.97 -4.92 -9.58
CA THR A 64 3.72 -4.39 -9.04
C THR A 64 2.68 -5.50 -8.78
N GLY A 65 2.61 -6.50 -9.65
CA GLY A 65 1.74 -7.66 -9.49
C GLY A 65 2.13 -8.54 -8.31
N GLU A 66 3.42 -8.75 -8.05
CA GLU A 66 3.87 -9.51 -6.87
C GLU A 66 3.41 -8.85 -5.56
N ARG A 67 3.38 -7.51 -5.48
CA ARG A 67 2.96 -6.77 -4.26
C ARG A 67 1.54 -7.08 -3.79
N VAL A 68 0.64 -7.48 -4.70
CA VAL A 68 -0.76 -7.75 -4.33
C VAL A 68 -1.04 -9.23 -4.05
N LYS A 69 -0.08 -10.13 -4.29
CA LYS A 69 -0.30 -11.57 -4.10
C LYS A 69 -0.48 -11.94 -2.63
N GLU A 70 0.39 -11.41 -1.79
CA GLU A 70 0.37 -11.66 -0.35
C GLU A 70 0.05 -10.34 0.35
N ALA A 71 -1.21 -10.17 0.75
CA ALA A 71 -1.75 -8.91 1.27
C ALA A 71 -1.01 -8.37 2.51
N LEU A 72 -0.27 -9.21 3.25
CA LEU A 72 0.53 -8.79 4.40
C LEU A 72 2.02 -8.56 4.08
N GLU A 73 2.50 -8.91 2.89
CA GLU A 73 3.91 -8.69 2.50
C GLU A 73 4.16 -7.25 2.04
N ASP A 74 3.22 -6.64 1.32
CA ASP A 74 3.24 -5.21 1.01
C ASP A 74 2.18 -4.46 1.82
N THR A 75 2.66 -3.72 2.82
CA THR A 75 1.80 -3.00 3.76
C THR A 75 1.33 -1.64 3.27
N GLN A 76 1.74 -1.18 2.09
CA GLN A 76 1.52 0.21 1.67
C GLN A 76 0.04 0.54 1.48
N LEU A 77 -0.69 -0.27 0.68
CA LEU A 77 -2.13 -0.04 0.46
C LEU A 77 -2.94 -0.24 1.75
N ALA A 78 -2.56 -1.20 2.59
CA ALA A 78 -3.16 -1.42 3.90
C ALA A 78 -2.96 -0.19 4.84
N PHE A 79 -1.78 0.44 4.79
CA PHE A 79 -1.51 1.66 5.54
C PHE A 79 -2.34 2.84 5.04
N TYR A 80 -2.46 3.02 3.73
CA TYR A 80 -3.34 4.06 3.16
C TYR A 80 -4.81 3.84 3.51
N ALA A 81 -5.27 2.58 3.46
CA ALA A 81 -6.60 2.22 3.93
C ALA A 81 -6.81 2.54 5.41
N ALA A 82 -5.78 2.42 6.25
CA ALA A 82 -5.85 2.73 7.68
C ALA A 82 -5.94 4.24 7.99
N LEU A 83 -5.67 5.10 7.01
CA LEU A 83 -5.80 6.56 7.11
C LEU A 83 -7.22 7.07 6.80
N LEU A 84 -8.06 6.21 6.23
CA LEU A 84 -9.46 6.51 5.90
C LEU A 84 -10.40 5.89 6.95
N PRO A 85 -11.49 6.58 7.34
CA PRO A 85 -12.46 6.06 8.30
C PRO A 85 -13.44 5.04 7.68
N ASP A 86 -13.41 4.86 6.35
CA ASP A 86 -14.39 4.08 5.61
C ASP A 86 -14.24 2.58 5.83
N GLU A 87 -15.36 1.91 6.12
CA GLU A 87 -15.41 0.44 6.28
C GLU A 87 -15.66 -0.30 4.95
N ASN A 88 -15.80 0.45 3.86
CA ASN A 88 -15.92 -0.07 2.52
C ASN A 88 -15.04 0.77 1.60
N LEU A 89 -13.85 0.27 1.27
CA LEU A 89 -12.89 0.96 0.42
C LEU A 89 -12.20 -0.03 -0.51
N ARG A 90 -11.72 0.49 -1.64
CA ARG A 90 -10.87 -0.22 -2.59
C ARG A 90 -9.49 0.40 -2.61
N ALA A 91 -8.48 -0.39 -2.92
CA ALA A 91 -7.13 0.12 -3.10
C ALA A 91 -6.39 -0.62 -4.22
N ALA A 92 -5.57 0.11 -4.97
CA ALA A 92 -4.83 -0.44 -6.08
C ALA A 92 -3.50 0.27 -6.30
N TYR A 93 -2.60 -0.45 -6.95
CA TYR A 93 -1.48 0.16 -7.64
C TYR A 93 -1.86 0.46 -9.08
N LEU A 94 -1.48 1.63 -9.58
CA LEU A 94 -1.50 1.96 -11.00
C LEU A 94 -0.09 1.78 -11.56
N SER A 95 0.12 0.69 -12.30
CA SER A 95 1.39 0.43 -12.98
C SER A 95 1.51 1.35 -14.20
N ILE A 96 2.36 2.36 -14.05
CA ILE A 96 2.79 3.31 -15.07
C ILE A 96 4.19 2.93 -15.52
N THR A 97 4.31 1.78 -16.23
CA THR A 97 5.58 1.43 -16.85
C THR A 97 5.88 2.44 -17.95
N ASP A 98 6.73 3.41 -17.64
CA ASP A 98 7.31 4.35 -18.59
C ASP A 98 7.95 3.59 -19.74
N LYS A 99 7.98 4.23 -20.92
CA LYS A 99 8.68 3.83 -22.15
C LYS A 99 10.21 3.69 -22.00
N ARG A 100 10.73 3.58 -20.78
CA ARG A 100 12.16 3.51 -20.44
C ARG A 100 12.68 2.08 -20.60
N GLY A 101 12.71 1.62 -21.84
CA GLY A 101 13.31 0.35 -22.22
C GLY A 101 13.05 0.13 -23.69
N ASP A 102 14.07 -0.36 -24.40
CA ASP A 102 14.15 -0.64 -25.85
C ASP A 102 13.14 -1.71 -26.34
N SER A 103 12.02 -1.89 -25.64
CA SER A 103 10.93 -2.78 -26.00
C SER A 103 9.90 -2.03 -26.83
N THR A 104 9.84 -2.37 -28.11
CA THR A 104 8.85 -2.00 -29.13
C THR A 104 7.39 -2.39 -28.81
N LYS A 105 7.05 -2.65 -27.54
CA LYS A 105 5.70 -3.00 -27.09
C LYS A 105 5.28 -2.01 -26.02
N ASP A 106 4.50 -1.00 -26.43
CA ASP A 106 3.72 -0.17 -25.50
C ASP A 106 2.89 -1.10 -24.61
N ARG A 107 3.20 -1.13 -23.30
CA ARG A 107 2.39 -1.82 -22.31
C ARG A 107 1.43 -0.79 -21.70
N PRO A 108 0.10 -0.96 -21.85
CA PRO A 108 -0.87 0.05 -21.44
C PRO A 108 -0.88 0.18 -19.91
N THR A 109 -1.10 1.37 -19.37
CA THR A 109 -1.33 1.58 -17.93
C THR A 109 -2.32 0.56 -17.39
N GLN A 110 -1.97 -0.10 -16.28
CA GLN A 110 -2.80 -1.16 -15.69
C GLN A 110 -3.04 -0.90 -14.21
N LEU A 111 -4.31 -1.01 -13.81
CA LEU A 111 -4.74 -1.01 -12.42
C LEU A 111 -4.62 -2.43 -11.86
N ILE A 112 -3.99 -2.56 -10.70
CA ILE A 112 -3.77 -3.83 -10.00
C ILE A 112 -4.33 -3.66 -8.59
N GLU A 113 -5.53 -4.20 -8.37
CA GLU A 113 -6.25 -4.05 -7.10
C GLU A 113 -5.76 -5.06 -6.05
N GLN A 114 -5.81 -4.64 -4.79
CA GLN A 114 -5.65 -5.52 -3.63
C GLN A 114 -7.04 -5.88 -3.09
N PRO A 115 -7.57 -7.08 -3.43
CA PRO A 115 -8.93 -7.47 -3.03
C PRO A 115 -9.10 -7.59 -1.51
N ASP A 116 -8.03 -7.90 -0.78
CA ASP A 116 -8.06 -8.13 0.67
C ASP A 116 -7.65 -6.89 1.49
N VAL A 117 -7.73 -5.68 0.91
CA VAL A 117 -7.19 -4.46 1.53
C VAL A 117 -7.78 -4.16 2.91
N LEU A 118 -9.07 -4.38 3.12
CA LEU A 118 -9.71 -4.14 4.42
C LEU A 118 -9.21 -5.12 5.49
N TRP A 119 -9.06 -6.40 5.13
CA TRP A 119 -8.47 -7.38 6.03
C TRP A 119 -7.01 -7.04 6.35
N ALA A 120 -6.22 -6.69 5.33
CA ALA A 120 -4.83 -6.29 5.49
C ALA A 120 -4.68 -5.03 6.37
N ARG A 121 -5.57 -4.04 6.19
CA ARG A 121 -5.67 -2.84 7.04
C ARG A 121 -5.85 -3.21 8.50
N ASP A 122 -6.78 -4.13 8.79
CA ASP A 122 -7.11 -4.50 10.16
C ASP A 122 -5.96 -5.26 10.82
N GLN A 123 -5.32 -6.20 10.09
CA GLN A 123 -4.11 -6.87 10.55
C GLN A 123 -2.96 -5.88 10.80
N LEU A 124 -2.75 -4.93 9.89
CA LEU A 124 -1.73 -3.88 10.04
C LEU A 124 -1.98 -3.01 11.27
N ARG A 125 -3.23 -2.57 11.50
CA ARG A 125 -3.58 -1.74 12.67
C ARG A 125 -3.33 -2.50 13.97
N GLN A 126 -3.74 -3.77 14.04
CA GLN A 126 -3.52 -4.62 15.21
C GLN A 126 -2.03 -4.85 15.48
N GLY A 127 -1.27 -5.22 14.44
CA GLY A 127 0.17 -5.42 14.52
C GLY A 127 0.91 -4.16 14.96
N LEU A 128 0.59 -3.01 14.36
CA LEU A 128 1.20 -1.73 14.70
C LEU A 128 0.96 -1.36 16.17
N VAL A 129 -0.29 -1.45 16.65
CA VAL A 129 -0.59 -1.13 18.05
C VAL A 129 0.16 -2.07 18.99
N HIS A 130 0.18 -3.37 18.69
CA HIS A 130 0.89 -4.37 19.48
C HIS A 130 2.39 -4.11 19.53
N ASP A 131 3.03 -3.94 18.38
CA ASP A 131 4.48 -3.77 18.28
C ASP A 131 4.94 -2.46 18.91
N MET A 132 4.21 -1.37 18.68
CA MET A 132 4.54 -0.08 19.26
C MET A 132 4.35 -0.06 20.79
N ALA A 133 3.35 -0.78 21.32
CA ALA A 133 3.21 -0.97 22.77
C ALA A 133 4.40 -1.75 23.36
N ARG A 134 4.82 -2.85 22.71
CA ARG A 134 6.00 -3.62 23.12
C ARG A 134 7.28 -2.77 23.13
N ILE A 135 7.45 -1.92 22.12
CA ILE A 135 8.59 -0.99 22.06
C ILE A 135 8.56 -0.01 23.24
N ALA A 136 7.39 0.57 23.52
CA ALA A 136 7.23 1.48 24.66
C ALA A 136 7.52 0.80 26.00
N ASP A 137 7.20 -0.49 26.14
CA ASP A 137 7.50 -1.31 27.32
C ASP A 137 8.96 -1.78 27.39
N GLY A 138 9.82 -1.35 26.47
CA GLY A 138 11.26 -1.68 26.47
C GLY A 138 11.56 -3.11 26.02
N GLN A 139 10.63 -3.79 25.34
CA GLN A 139 10.87 -5.14 24.82
C GLN A 139 11.96 -5.11 23.75
N PRO A 140 12.89 -6.09 23.74
CA PRO A 140 13.91 -6.17 22.71
C PRO A 140 13.30 -6.35 21.31
N LEU A 141 13.66 -5.46 20.38
CA LEU A 141 13.22 -5.56 18.98
C LEU A 141 13.92 -6.72 18.27
N PRO A 142 13.23 -7.73 17.71
CA PRO A 142 13.84 -8.72 16.83
C PRO A 142 14.49 -8.04 15.61
N ALA A 143 15.65 -8.52 15.16
CA ALA A 143 16.15 -8.10 13.86
C ALA A 143 15.36 -8.85 12.78
N LEU A 144 14.43 -8.16 12.12
CA LEU A 144 13.51 -8.74 11.13
C LEU A 144 14.03 -8.65 9.68
N GLY A 145 15.26 -8.15 9.48
CA GLY A 145 15.79 -7.99 8.13
C GLY A 145 15.89 -9.34 7.42
N GLU A 146 15.30 -9.46 6.23
CA GLU A 146 15.32 -10.66 5.41
C GLU A 146 15.63 -10.36 3.94
N GLY A 147 16.24 -11.33 3.25
CA GLY A 147 16.49 -11.28 1.82
C GLY A 147 17.31 -10.07 1.35
N ARG A 148 16.96 -9.59 0.16
CA ARG A 148 17.68 -8.53 -0.58
C ARG A 148 17.63 -7.16 0.11
N VAL A 149 16.66 -6.92 1.00
CA VAL A 149 16.57 -5.64 1.73
C VAL A 149 17.78 -5.44 2.64
N CYS A 150 18.33 -6.53 3.21
CA CYS A 150 19.55 -6.47 4.02
C CYS A 150 20.79 -6.02 3.22
N ASP A 151 20.82 -6.23 1.91
CA ASP A 151 21.97 -5.86 1.06
C ASP A 151 22.12 -4.35 0.90
N PHE A 152 21.02 -3.61 1.04
CA PHE A 152 20.97 -2.16 0.83
C PHE A 152 20.57 -1.39 2.10
N CYS A 153 20.46 -2.06 3.25
CA CYS A 153 20.01 -1.42 4.49
C CYS A 153 21.09 -0.50 5.07
N ALA A 154 20.81 0.81 5.14
CA ALA A 154 21.72 1.78 5.74
C ALA A 154 21.97 1.53 7.25
N ALA A 155 21.02 0.88 7.94
CA ALA A 155 21.15 0.50 9.33
C ALA A 155 21.92 -0.83 9.54
N ARG A 156 22.47 -1.43 8.48
CA ARG A 156 23.19 -2.72 8.56
C ARG A 156 24.31 -2.72 9.60
N GLY A 157 25.08 -1.63 9.71
CA GLY A 157 26.16 -1.50 10.71
C GLY A 157 25.69 -1.48 12.17
N LEU A 158 24.39 -1.25 12.42
CA LEU A 158 23.76 -1.30 13.74
C LEU A 158 22.93 -2.58 13.94
N CYS A 159 22.68 -3.33 12.86
CA CYS A 159 21.82 -4.49 12.89
C CYS A 159 22.54 -5.70 13.50
N ARG A 160 21.93 -6.32 14.51
CA ARG A 160 22.50 -7.51 15.16
C ARG A 160 22.51 -8.78 14.30
N LYS A 161 21.84 -8.78 13.13
CA LYS A 161 21.70 -9.97 12.27
C LYS A 161 23.05 -10.53 11.82
N ASP A 162 23.99 -9.67 11.44
CA ASP A 162 25.35 -10.10 11.02
C ASP A 162 26.16 -10.68 12.21
N PHE A 163 25.73 -10.42 13.46
CA PHE A 163 26.36 -10.92 14.68
C PHE A 163 25.73 -12.20 15.23
N TRP A 164 24.64 -12.71 14.63
CA TRP A 164 23.96 -13.94 15.08
C TRP A 164 24.77 -15.23 14.84
N ARG A 165 25.78 -15.21 13.96
CA ARG A 165 26.64 -16.37 13.70
C ARG A 165 27.80 -16.53 14.69
N ALA A 166 27.91 -15.67 15.69
CA ALA A 166 29.01 -15.66 16.67
C ALA A 166 28.58 -16.13 18.08
N GLY A 167 27.44 -16.81 18.21
CA GLY A 167 26.92 -17.35 19.47
C GLY A 167 26.50 -18.81 19.35
#